data_AF-A0A2E3NNI6-F1
#
_entry.id   AF-A0A2E3NNI6-F1
#
_cell.length_a   1.000
_cell.length_b   1.000
_cell.length_c   1.000
_cell.angle_alpha   90.00
_cell.angle_beta   90.00
_cell.angle_gamma   90.00
#
_symmetry.space_group_name_H-M   'P 1'
#
loop_
_entity.id
_entity.type
_entity.pdbx_description
1 polymer ?
#
loop_
_entity_poly.entity_id
_entity_poly.type
_entity_poly.pdbx_seq_one_letter_code
_entity_poly.pdbx_strand_id
1 'polypeptide(L)'
;MPRKSNINADVVAAAMDALLERGENPTTSAVRAEIGEGSFSTVSSLMKEVAAAREGQSVRIAEMPESVLTTSKKAGADIYRAAHKEAMAEVESIRTAVNKRR
;
A
#
# COMPACT_ATOMS: atom_id res chain seq x y z
N MET A 1 38.88 -14.34 -1.58
CA MET A 1 37.52 -14.85 -1.35
C MET A 1 36.54 -13.74 -1.77
N PRO A 2 35.62 -13.95 -2.73
CA PRO A 2 34.67 -12.91 -3.09
C PRO A 2 33.64 -12.75 -1.95
N ARG A 3 33.45 -11.51 -1.47
CA ARG A 3 32.39 -11.18 -0.50
C ARG A 3 31.05 -11.54 -1.16
N LYS A 4 30.29 -12.46 -0.57
CA LYS A 4 28.87 -12.63 -0.87
C LYS A 4 28.20 -11.29 -0.65
N SER A 5 27.74 -10.66 -1.72
CA SER A 5 26.83 -9.52 -1.64
C SER A 5 25.52 -10.07 -1.05
N ASN A 6 25.15 -9.65 0.16
CA ASN A 6 23.91 -10.09 0.82
C ASN A 6 22.65 -9.41 0.24
N ILE A 7 22.80 -8.60 -0.80
CA ILE A 7 21.67 -7.94 -1.48
C ILE A 7 21.12 -8.82 -2.59
N ASN A 8 19.81 -9.06 -2.56
CA ASN A 8 19.05 -9.80 -3.57
C ASN A 8 17.70 -9.09 -3.81
N ALA A 9 16.90 -9.63 -4.74
CA ALA A 9 15.60 -9.06 -5.09
C ALA A 9 14.63 -9.01 -3.90
N ASP A 10 14.63 -10.03 -3.02
CA ASP A 10 13.74 -10.10 -1.86
C ASP A 10 14.02 -9.00 -0.83
N VAL A 11 15.30 -8.75 -0.53
CA VAL A 11 15.73 -7.67 0.38
C VAL A 11 15.35 -6.30 -0.19
N VAL A 12 15.51 -6.11 -1.50
CA VAL A 12 15.11 -4.88 -2.18
C VAL A 12 13.60 -4.70 -2.18
N ALA A 13 12.83 -5.77 -2.43
CA ALA A 13 11.37 -5.74 -2.38
C ALA A 13 10.86 -5.37 -0.98
N ALA A 14 11.40 -5.99 0.08
CA ALA A 14 11.03 -5.68 1.46
C ALA A 14 11.32 -4.22 1.84
N ALA A 15 12.45 -3.68 1.41
CA ALA A 15 12.79 -2.27 1.63
C ALA A 15 11.88 -1.31 0.85
N MET A 16 11.51 -1.67 -0.39
CA MET A 16 10.53 -0.90 -1.17
C MET A 16 9.15 -0.90 -0.49
N ASP A 17 8.71 -2.03 0.05
CA ASP A 17 7.41 -2.14 0.74
C ASP A 17 7.41 -1.35 2.05
N ALA A 18 8.49 -1.42 2.84
CA ALA A 18 8.62 -0.62 4.06
C ALA A 18 8.55 0.90 3.78
N LEU A 19 9.11 1.37 2.67
CA LEU A 19 8.99 2.78 2.25
C LEU A 19 7.56 3.12 1.82
N LEU A 20 6.91 2.26 1.05
CA LEU A 20 5.52 2.46 0.62
C LEU A 20 4.54 2.45 1.80
N GLU A 21 4.73 1.59 2.80
CA GLU A 21 3.93 1.55 4.03
C GLU A 21 4.06 2.84 4.85
N ARG A 22 5.23 3.50 4.80
CA ARG A 22 5.46 4.83 5.38
C ARG A 22 4.92 5.99 4.52
N GLY A 23 4.33 5.69 3.35
CA GLY A 23 3.86 6.70 2.40
C GLY A 23 4.99 7.43 1.66
N GLU A 24 6.21 6.87 1.69
CA GLU A 24 7.39 7.42 1.03
C GLU A 24 7.60 6.80 -0.35
N ASN A 25 8.13 7.59 -1.30
CA ASN A 25 8.45 7.07 -2.63
C ASN A 25 9.73 6.22 -2.59
N PRO A 26 9.69 4.95 -3.04
CA PRO A 26 10.85 4.05 -3.00
C PRO A 26 11.85 4.41 -4.10
N THR A 27 12.65 5.46 -3.88
CA THR A 27 13.75 5.85 -4.77
C THR A 27 14.98 4.97 -4.53
N THR A 28 15.86 4.81 -5.54
CA THR A 28 17.10 4.02 -5.39
C THR A 28 17.95 4.48 -4.20
N SER A 29 17.98 5.78 -3.92
CA SER A 29 18.68 6.33 -2.75
C SER A 29 18.00 5.96 -1.43
N ALA A 30 16.67 6.03 -1.35
CA ALA A 30 15.92 5.69 -0.15
C ALA A 30 16.00 4.18 0.14
N VAL A 31 15.81 3.35 -0.88
CA VAL A 31 15.93 1.89 -0.77
C VAL A 31 17.34 1.48 -0.35
N ARG A 32 18.39 2.12 -0.91
CA ARG A 32 19.76 1.88 -0.48
C ARG A 32 20.02 2.35 0.96
N ALA A 33 19.43 3.47 1.37
CA ALA A 33 19.56 3.97 2.74
C ALA A 33 18.89 3.02 3.74
N GLU A 34 17.74 2.43 3.38
CA GLU A 34 17.03 1.43 4.18
C GLU A 34 17.85 0.14 4.35
N ILE A 35 18.48 -0.34 3.27
CA ILE A 35 19.26 -1.60 3.27
C ILE A 35 20.66 -1.42 3.89
N GLY A 36 21.26 -0.23 3.74
CA GLY A 36 22.59 0.09 4.26
C GLY A 36 23.78 -0.50 3.47
N GLU A 37 23.53 -1.40 2.52
CA GLU A 37 24.54 -2.07 1.71
C GLU A 37 24.19 -2.11 0.21
N GLY A 38 25.17 -2.42 -0.63
CA GLY A 38 25.02 -2.49 -2.09
C GLY A 38 25.38 -1.20 -2.84
N SER A 39 25.80 -1.35 -4.09
CA SER A 39 26.05 -0.21 -4.98
C SER A 39 24.72 0.29 -5.57
N PHE A 40 24.67 1.57 -5.96
CA PHE A 40 23.49 2.15 -6.60
C PHE A 40 23.09 1.42 -7.89
N SER A 41 24.07 0.92 -8.65
CA SER A 41 23.81 0.15 -9.88
C SER A 41 23.18 -1.22 -9.58
N THR A 42 23.63 -1.91 -8.52
CA THR A 42 23.05 -3.19 -8.10
C THR A 42 21.63 -2.99 -7.57
N VAL A 43 21.40 -2.01 -6.68
CA VAL A 43 20.05 -1.70 -6.15
C VAL A 43 19.11 -1.34 -7.30
N SER A 44 19.53 -0.48 -8.23
CA SER A 44 18.70 -0.08 -9.38
C SER A 44 18.36 -1.26 -10.29
N SER A 45 19.30 -2.19 -10.52
CA SER A 45 19.05 -3.39 -11.31
C SER A 45 18.02 -4.30 -10.63
N LEU A 46 18.16 -4.52 -9.32
CA LEU A 46 17.24 -5.35 -8.54
C LEU A 46 15.87 -4.69 -8.40
N MET A 47 15.78 -3.36 -8.26
CA MET A 47 14.50 -2.66 -8.26
C MET A 47 13.76 -2.82 -9.59
N LYS A 48 14.47 -2.81 -10.72
CA LYS A 48 13.87 -3.09 -12.04
C LYS A 48 13.39 -4.53 -12.15
N GLU A 49 14.15 -5.48 -11.62
CA GLU A 49 13.75 -6.90 -11.57
C GLU A 49 12.51 -7.10 -10.71
N VAL A 50 12.47 -6.49 -9.51
CA VAL A 50 11.30 -6.50 -8.62
C VAL A 50 10.10 -5.83 -9.28
N ALA A 51 10.29 -4.70 -9.96
CA ALA A 51 9.21 -4.03 -10.70
C ALA A 51 8.68 -4.91 -11.83
N ALA A 52 9.55 -5.53 -12.64
CA ALA A 52 9.14 -6.45 -13.71
C ALA A 52 8.44 -7.70 -13.16
N ALA A 53 8.91 -8.25 -12.03
CA ALA A 53 8.26 -9.36 -11.35
C ALA A 53 6.89 -8.95 -10.79
N ARG A 54 6.77 -7.75 -10.24
CA ARG A 54 5.50 -7.16 -9.78
C ARG A 54 4.57 -6.80 -10.93
N GLU A 55 5.07 -6.44 -12.11
CA GLU A 55 4.24 -6.24 -13.31
C GLU A 55 3.76 -7.61 -13.83
N GLY A 56 4.59 -8.65 -13.75
CA GLY A 56 4.21 -10.03 -14.07
C GLY A 56 3.27 -10.68 -13.06
N GLN A 57 3.32 -10.28 -11.79
CA GLN A 57 2.41 -10.67 -10.71
C GLN A 57 1.26 -9.69 -10.48
N SER A 58 1.34 -8.48 -11.07
CA SER A 58 0.17 -7.64 -11.24
C SER A 58 -0.74 -8.53 -12.03
N VAL A 59 -1.76 -9.01 -11.34
CA VAL A 59 -2.94 -9.62 -11.92
C VAL A 59 -3.11 -8.86 -13.22
N ARG A 60 -2.90 -9.56 -14.36
CA ARG A 60 -3.51 -9.13 -15.60
C ARG A 60 -4.84 -8.62 -15.14
N ILE A 61 -5.12 -7.33 -15.30
CA ILE A 61 -6.49 -6.86 -15.26
C ILE A 61 -7.10 -7.51 -16.52
N ALA A 62 -7.20 -8.84 -16.52
CA ALA A 62 -8.23 -9.58 -17.17
C ALA A 62 -9.46 -8.89 -16.63
N GLU A 63 -10.16 -8.21 -17.54
CA GLU A 63 -11.38 -7.48 -17.27
C GLU A 63 -12.10 -8.17 -16.12
N MET A 64 -12.06 -7.53 -14.93
CA MET A 64 -12.65 -8.13 -13.74
C MET A 64 -14.11 -8.40 -14.10
N PRO A 65 -14.60 -9.65 -14.01
CA PRO A 65 -15.94 -9.98 -14.46
C PRO A 65 -16.94 -9.01 -13.84
N GLU A 66 -17.89 -8.53 -14.62
CA GLU A 66 -18.81 -7.47 -14.19
C GLU A 66 -19.55 -7.83 -12.89
N SER A 67 -19.79 -9.13 -12.67
CA SER A 67 -20.35 -9.69 -11.43
C SER A 67 -19.47 -9.43 -10.21
N VAL A 68 -18.16 -9.57 -10.33
CA VAL A 68 -17.18 -9.32 -9.26
C VAL A 68 -17.07 -7.83 -9.00
N LEU A 69 -16.98 -7.01 -10.05
CA LEU A 69 -16.95 -5.55 -9.91
C LEU A 69 -18.22 -5.01 -9.22
N THR A 70 -19.38 -5.52 -9.61
CA THR A 70 -20.67 -5.15 -9.03
C THR A 70 -20.75 -5.54 -7.56
N THR A 71 -20.29 -6.75 -7.22
CA THR A 71 -20.27 -7.23 -5.85
C THR A 71 -19.33 -6.40 -4.97
N SER A 72 -18.14 -6.08 -5.47
CA SER A 72 -17.16 -5.24 -4.77
C SER A 72 -17.70 -3.82 -4.52
N LYS A 73 -18.34 -3.21 -5.53
CA LYS A 73 -18.99 -1.89 -5.37
C LYS A 73 -20.10 -1.93 -4.34
N LYS A 74 -20.93 -2.98 -4.34
CA LYS A 74 -22.00 -3.15 -3.36
C LYS A 74 -21.44 -3.30 -1.94
N ALA A 75 -20.43 -4.15 -1.75
CA ALA A 75 -19.78 -4.32 -0.46
C ALA A 75 -19.18 -3.01 0.06
N GLY A 76 -18.50 -2.25 -0.81
CA GLY A 76 -17.98 -0.92 -0.46
C GLY A 76 -19.08 0.07 -0.05
N ALA A 77 -20.22 0.07 -0.77
CA ALA A 77 -21.36 0.92 -0.44
C ALA A 77 -22.00 0.55 0.90
N ASP A 78 -22.06 -0.74 1.23
CA ASP A 78 -22.60 -1.22 2.50
C ASP A 78 -21.69 -0.86 3.68
N ILE A 79 -20.37 -0.99 3.51
CA ILE A 79 -19.38 -0.52 4.48
C ILE A 79 -19.52 0.98 4.71
N TYR A 80 -19.57 1.77 3.63
CA TYR A 80 -19.72 3.22 3.72
C TYR A 80 -21.02 3.61 4.44
N ARG A 81 -22.14 2.94 4.12
CA ARG A 81 -23.42 3.22 4.77
C ARG A 81 -23.38 2.94 6.27
N ALA A 82 -22.76 1.84 6.68
CA ALA A 82 -22.61 1.48 8.09
C ALA A 82 -21.78 2.54 8.82
N ALA A 83 -20.60 2.87 8.30
CA ALA A 83 -19.72 3.89 8.87
C ALA A 83 -20.40 5.27 8.93
N HIS A 84 -21.11 5.66 7.86
CA HIS A 84 -21.81 6.94 7.81
C HIS A 84 -22.96 7.02 8.83
N LYS A 85 -23.70 5.92 9.04
CA LYS A 85 -24.76 5.86 10.03
C LYS A 85 -24.21 6.02 11.46
N GLU A 86 -23.08 5.38 11.75
CA GLU A 86 -22.40 5.50 13.03
C GLU A 86 -21.91 6.93 13.26
N ALA A 87 -21.24 7.53 12.28
CA ALA A 87 -20.79 8.93 12.34
C ALA A 87 -21.96 9.91 12.54
N MET A 88 -23.10 9.70 11.86
CA MET A 88 -24.29 10.54 12.04
C MET A 88 -24.93 10.38 13.43
N ALA A 89 -24.93 9.18 13.99
CA ALA A 89 -25.40 8.96 15.36
C ALA A 89 -24.53 9.70 16.38
N GLU A 90 -23.21 9.71 16.18
CA GLU A 90 -22.28 10.47 17.02
C GLU A 90 -22.54 11.99 16.92
N VAL A 91 -22.70 12.53 15.71
CA VAL A 91 -23.02 13.96 15.50
C VAL A 91 -24.32 14.34 16.19
N GLU A 92 -25.37 13.52 16.09
CA GLU A 92 -26.65 13.80 16.74
C GLU A 92 -26.55 13.77 18.28
N SER A 93 -25.74 12.84 18.82
CA SER A 93 -25.47 12.79 20.26
C SER A 93 -24.79 14.08 20.76
N ILE A 94 -23.85 14.63 19.99
CA ILE A 94 -23.16 15.88 20.31
C ILE A 94 -24.15 17.06 20.24
N ARG A 95 -24.99 17.13 19.20
CA ARG A 95 -25.99 18.19 19.04
C ARG A 95 -26.99 18.23 20.20
N THR A 96 -27.51 17.06 20.59
CA THR A 96 -28.45 16.96 21.72
C THR A 96 -27.78 17.31 23.05
N ALA A 97 -26.51 16.93 23.26
CA ALA A 97 -25.75 17.31 24.45
C ALA A 97 -25.49 18.82 24.53
N VAL A 98 -25.21 19.49 23.40
CA VAL A 98 -25.04 20.95 23.35
C VAL A 98 -26.36 21.67 23.61
N ASN A 99 -27.46 21.20 23.03
CA ASN A 99 -28.77 21.85 23.18
C ASN A 99 -29.33 21.73 24.61
N LYS A 100 -29.02 20.64 25.34
CA LYS A 100 -29.40 20.48 26.77
C LYS A 100 -28.58 21.34 27.75
N ARG A 101 -27.47 21.93 27.32
CA ARG A 101 -26.58 22.77 28.15
C ARG A 101 -26.87 24.28 28.01
N ARG A 102 -27.81 24.66 27.16
CA ARG A 102 -28.34 26.03 27.01
C ARG A 102 -29.67 26.15 27.74
#